data_AF-D6RY86-F1
#
_entry.id   AF-D6RY86-F1
#
_cell.length_a   1.000
_cell.length_b   1.000
_cell.length_c   1.000
_cell.angle_alpha   90.00
_cell.angle_beta   90.00
_cell.angle_gamma   90.00
#
_symmetry.space_group_name_H-M   'P 1'
#
loop_
_entity.id
_entity.type
_entity.pdbx_description
1 polymer ?
#
loop_
_entity_poly.entity_id
_entity_poly.type
_entity_poly.pdbx_seq_one_letter_code
_entity_poly.pdbx_strand_id
1 'polypeptide(L)'
;MAIFFKNKYFYLSLIFIIFLFLFVFSGFLFYSKPIIYEISPIPTSHKDVIVIKGNNLGYNTGEININNNYLVKSSIISWNNTEIAFKITDEVNSGLIFVKSESGTSNELFLVISRQVPVKLNRENIPFIFSEEKIILNANSSTLLQGMNLFSHSSTIKIFLETKDKLYTILPQNILDVSENRVEFISPKTLNSGGQLYVLLDSLKSNKVPFSVKDDFFKWILYDSKEFTIIEEIYFTQDISNNFDSNPEDINFNIFYLRPIENERQKITECGDDCLDFNIGNLFFENLKTNKFIFETKVKTHKLNLEFLDTKYLESIEINKSINNQEYKTYVQDKKKDYLSYNSVDLISLDSLILSMTAGNNSVYKLAKAIIDVLISNFKIVENNLSLKDSIKERKISSSNLIILTNLLFLKYEIPLRNIVGLYYDSNSLKLNEHFWFEFFLPGVGFVYFDIINAVLCKDSSKYFLNMSENYIQYGCKEDYDKNEFFDGYLDSGFLKYKSLTNGSYSLMYRFVLEDNF
;
A
#
# COMPACT_ATOMS: atom_id res chain seq x y z
N MET A 1 27.36 -91.19 -30.46
CA MET A 1 28.34 -90.19 -30.96
C MET A 1 29.74 -90.59 -30.48
N ALA A 2 30.26 -91.74 -30.93
CA ALA A 2 31.43 -92.39 -30.32
C ALA A 2 32.39 -93.02 -31.36
N ILE A 3 32.59 -92.37 -32.51
CA ILE A 3 33.60 -92.76 -33.50
C ILE A 3 34.24 -91.49 -34.05
N PHE A 4 35.00 -90.75 -33.22
CA PHE A 4 35.83 -89.64 -33.73
C PHE A 4 37.10 -89.36 -32.92
N PHE A 5 37.47 -90.23 -31.97
CA PHE A 5 38.57 -89.99 -31.02
C PHE A 5 39.89 -90.71 -31.35
N LYS A 6 40.14 -91.04 -32.63
CA LYS A 6 41.37 -91.73 -33.03
C LYS A 6 42.11 -91.06 -34.20
N ASN A 7 42.06 -89.73 -34.25
CA ASN A 7 42.85 -88.94 -35.21
C ASN A 7 43.75 -87.96 -34.47
N LYS A 8 45.06 -87.99 -34.74
CA LYS A 8 46.09 -87.13 -34.13
C LYS A 8 45.75 -85.63 -34.23
N TYR A 9 44.93 -85.27 -35.22
CA TYR A 9 44.42 -83.92 -35.47
C TYR A 9 43.31 -83.45 -34.51
N PHE A 10 42.60 -84.36 -33.84
CA PHE A 10 41.55 -84.00 -32.89
C PHE A 10 42.12 -83.32 -31.63
N TYR A 11 43.20 -83.88 -31.09
CA TYR A 11 43.90 -83.31 -29.93
C TYR A 11 44.53 -81.95 -30.25
N LEU A 12 45.07 -81.77 -31.47
CA LEU A 12 45.59 -80.47 -31.92
C LEU A 12 44.48 -79.41 -32.03
N SER A 13 43.32 -79.78 -32.58
CA SER A 13 42.17 -78.86 -32.69
C SER A 13 41.63 -78.44 -31.32
N LEU A 14 41.55 -79.38 -30.36
CA LEU A 14 41.12 -79.09 -28.99
C LEU A 14 42.09 -78.12 -28.29
N ILE A 15 43.40 -78.34 -28.41
CA ILE A 15 44.42 -77.46 -27.84
C ILE A 15 44.32 -76.06 -28.46
N PHE A 16 44.16 -75.97 -29.78
CA PHE A 16 43.99 -74.69 -30.47
C PHE A 16 42.73 -73.94 -29.99
N ILE A 17 41.60 -74.63 -29.81
CA ILE A 17 40.37 -74.02 -29.27
C ILE A 17 40.57 -73.53 -27.84
N ILE A 18 41.29 -74.28 -27.00
CA ILE A 18 41.61 -73.85 -25.62
C ILE A 18 42.48 -72.60 -25.64
N PHE A 19 43.51 -72.55 -26.48
CA PHE A 19 44.35 -71.35 -26.63
C PHE A 19 43.60 -70.17 -27.22
N LEU A 20 42.71 -70.39 -28.18
CA LEU A 20 41.84 -69.36 -28.74
C LEU A 20 40.87 -68.82 -27.68
N PHE A 21 40.28 -69.71 -26.88
CA PHE A 21 39.42 -69.32 -25.77
C PHE A 21 40.21 -68.54 -24.72
N LEU A 22 41.39 -68.99 -24.32
CA LEU A 22 42.27 -68.27 -23.40
C LEU A 22 42.70 -66.90 -23.95
N PHE A 23 42.95 -66.80 -25.26
CA PHE A 23 43.31 -65.54 -25.92
C PHE A 23 42.14 -64.55 -25.95
N VAL A 24 40.94 -65.01 -26.31
CA VAL A 24 39.71 -64.19 -26.30
C VAL A 24 39.32 -63.80 -24.87
N PHE A 25 39.41 -64.74 -23.92
CA PHE A 25 39.12 -64.51 -22.51
C PHE A 25 40.12 -63.56 -21.86
N SER A 26 41.41 -63.65 -22.24
CA SER A 26 42.44 -62.68 -21.89
C SER A 26 42.05 -61.28 -22.37
N GLY A 27 41.65 -61.12 -23.64
CA GLY A 27 41.19 -59.84 -24.17
C GLY A 27 40.03 -59.22 -23.37
N PHE A 28 39.13 -60.05 -22.83
CA PHE A 28 38.00 -59.62 -22.00
C PHE A 28 38.42 -59.21 -20.58
N LEU A 29 39.44 -59.85 -20.01
CA LEU A 29 39.97 -59.51 -18.68
C LEU A 29 40.79 -58.21 -18.68
N PHE A 30 41.42 -57.83 -19.79
CA PHE A 30 42.34 -56.68 -19.85
C PHE A 30 41.71 -55.36 -20.32
N TYR A 31 40.46 -55.35 -20.79
CA TYR A 31 39.79 -54.13 -21.31
C TYR A 31 38.42 -53.91 -20.66
N SER A 32 38.40 -53.58 -19.37
CA SER A 32 37.18 -53.10 -18.73
C SER A 32 37.22 -51.58 -18.63
N LYS A 33 36.36 -50.91 -19.41
CA LYS A 33 36.21 -49.44 -19.35
C LYS A 33 35.68 -49.02 -17.97
N PRO A 34 36.08 -47.83 -17.46
CA PRO A 34 35.47 -47.28 -16.25
C PRO A 34 33.98 -47.02 -16.49
N ILE A 35 33.16 -47.30 -15.48
CA ILE A 35 31.71 -47.02 -15.50
C ILE A 35 31.34 -46.36 -14.19
N ILE A 36 30.61 -45.25 -14.27
CA ILE A 36 30.01 -44.57 -13.12
C ILE A 36 28.50 -44.82 -13.12
N TYR A 37 27.92 -45.14 -11.97
CA TYR A 37 26.49 -45.44 -11.88
C TYR A 37 25.76 -44.67 -10.77
N GLU A 38 26.48 -44.06 -9.83
CA GLU A 38 25.90 -43.29 -8.75
C GLU A 38 26.79 -42.08 -8.43
N ILE A 39 26.13 -40.95 -8.15
CA ILE A 39 26.76 -39.77 -7.56
C ILE A 39 25.94 -39.43 -6.32
N SER A 40 26.58 -39.12 -5.21
CA SER A 40 25.90 -38.77 -3.97
C SER A 40 26.70 -37.72 -3.19
N PRO A 41 26.05 -36.70 -2.60
CA PRO A 41 24.61 -36.41 -2.68
C PRO A 41 24.18 -35.79 -4.02
N ILE A 42 22.90 -35.94 -4.40
CA ILE A 42 22.23 -35.19 -5.47
C ILE A 42 20.92 -34.61 -4.90
N PRO A 43 20.65 -33.29 -5.03
CA PRO A 43 21.55 -32.26 -5.54
C PRO A 43 22.72 -32.00 -4.57
N THR A 44 23.90 -31.68 -5.11
CA THR A 44 25.11 -31.40 -4.31
C THR A 44 25.27 -29.91 -4.02
N SER A 45 25.87 -29.57 -2.88
CA SER A 45 26.35 -28.24 -2.52
C SER A 45 27.87 -28.12 -2.68
N HIS A 46 28.39 -26.91 -2.85
CA HIS A 46 29.84 -26.61 -2.85
C HIS A 46 30.54 -26.91 -1.52
N LYS A 47 29.77 -27.10 -0.45
CA LYS A 47 30.28 -27.50 0.87
C LYS A 47 30.36 -29.03 1.04
N ASP A 48 29.71 -29.79 0.16
CA ASP A 48 29.59 -31.23 0.30
C ASP A 48 30.85 -31.95 -0.17
N VAL A 49 31.08 -33.13 0.40
CA VAL A 49 31.99 -34.12 -0.19
C VAL A 49 31.16 -34.97 -1.14
N ILE A 50 31.47 -34.90 -2.43
CA ILE A 50 30.77 -35.63 -3.48
C ILE A 50 31.45 -36.98 -3.66
N VAL A 51 30.65 -38.04 -3.70
CA VAL A 51 31.10 -39.41 -3.90
C VAL A 51 30.52 -39.94 -5.21
N ILE A 52 31.40 -40.39 -6.12
CA ILE A 52 31.05 -41.18 -7.31
C ILE A 52 31.26 -42.64 -6.97
N LYS A 53 30.27 -43.49 -7.22
CA LYS A 53 30.44 -44.94 -7.24
C LYS A 53 30.41 -45.48 -8.66
N GLY A 54 31.27 -46.44 -8.90
CA GLY A 54 31.52 -47.00 -10.21
C GLY A 54 32.24 -48.34 -10.15
N ASN A 55 32.68 -48.81 -11.32
CA ASN A 55 33.55 -49.97 -11.48
C ASN A 55 34.69 -49.60 -12.44
N ASN A 56 35.86 -50.21 -12.26
CA ASN A 56 37.06 -50.01 -13.08
C ASN A 56 37.53 -48.54 -13.14
N LEU A 57 37.31 -47.79 -12.06
CA LEU A 57 37.73 -46.39 -11.95
C LEU A 57 39.26 -46.24 -11.82
N GLY A 58 39.98 -47.34 -11.60
CA GLY A 58 41.42 -47.37 -11.41
C GLY A 58 41.84 -47.13 -9.96
N TYR A 59 43.05 -47.58 -9.61
CA TYR A 59 43.62 -47.38 -8.27
C TYR A 59 44.46 -46.10 -8.16
N ASN A 60 44.86 -45.53 -9.30
CA ASN A 60 45.61 -44.28 -9.38
C ASN A 60 44.65 -43.11 -9.65
N THR A 61 44.95 -41.95 -9.06
CA THR A 61 44.16 -40.74 -9.26
C THR A 61 44.15 -40.31 -10.73
N GLY A 62 42.96 -40.31 -11.34
CA GLY A 62 42.72 -39.83 -12.69
C GLY A 62 42.23 -38.39 -12.73
N GLU A 63 41.47 -38.06 -13.79
CA GLU A 63 40.86 -36.76 -14.01
C GLU A 63 39.33 -36.84 -13.84
N ILE A 64 38.74 -35.81 -13.24
CA ILE A 64 37.28 -35.63 -13.16
C ILE A 64 36.94 -34.37 -13.95
N ASN A 65 36.03 -34.50 -14.91
CA ASN A 65 35.54 -33.35 -15.68
C ASN A 65 34.07 -33.10 -15.34
N ILE A 66 33.70 -31.84 -15.14
CA ILE A 66 32.32 -31.39 -14.96
C ILE A 66 32.07 -30.25 -15.93
N ASN A 67 31.22 -30.47 -16.94
CA ASN A 67 30.82 -29.47 -17.92
C ASN A 67 32.01 -28.70 -18.53
N ASN A 68 33.00 -29.45 -19.05
CA ASN A 68 34.27 -28.95 -19.62
C ASN A 68 35.27 -28.36 -18.61
N ASN A 69 35.00 -28.40 -17.30
CA ASN A 69 35.95 -28.01 -16.27
C ASN A 69 36.61 -29.23 -15.64
N TYR A 70 37.93 -29.35 -15.78
CA TYR A 70 38.70 -30.38 -15.10
C TYR A 70 39.01 -29.97 -13.66
N LEU A 71 38.68 -30.85 -12.71
CA LEU A 71 38.98 -30.60 -11.31
C LEU A 71 40.48 -30.69 -11.06
N VAL A 72 40.99 -29.79 -10.21
CA VAL A 72 42.36 -29.83 -9.73
C VAL A 72 42.56 -31.03 -8.81
N LYS A 73 43.76 -31.64 -8.83
CA LYS A 73 44.04 -32.85 -8.03
C LYS A 73 43.83 -32.67 -6.52
N SER A 74 44.02 -31.46 -6.01
CA SER A 74 43.78 -31.13 -4.59
C SER A 74 42.31 -31.20 -4.18
N SER A 75 41.38 -31.15 -5.14
CA SER A 75 39.95 -31.33 -4.89
C SER A 75 39.55 -32.78 -4.67
N ILE A 76 40.41 -33.74 -5.05
CA ILE A 76 40.16 -35.18 -4.90
C ILE A 76 40.62 -35.61 -3.50
N ILE A 77 39.68 -36.13 -2.71
CA ILE A 77 39.91 -36.57 -1.33
C ILE A 77 40.39 -38.02 -1.31
N SER A 78 39.72 -38.90 -2.03
CA SER A 78 40.07 -40.31 -2.12
C SER A 78 39.69 -40.88 -3.48
N TRP A 79 40.46 -41.86 -3.94
CA TRP A 79 40.24 -42.55 -5.20
C TRP A 79 40.54 -44.04 -5.03
N ASN A 80 39.61 -44.89 -5.46
CA ASN A 80 39.83 -46.31 -5.62
C ASN A 80 39.03 -46.83 -6.81
N ASN A 81 39.15 -48.14 -7.08
CA ASN A 81 38.57 -48.75 -8.27
C ASN A 81 37.02 -48.71 -8.33
N THR A 82 36.35 -48.47 -7.21
CA THR A 82 34.89 -48.49 -7.08
C THR A 82 34.28 -47.18 -6.59
N GLU A 83 35.09 -46.29 -6.01
CA GLU A 83 34.62 -45.06 -5.37
C GLU A 83 35.65 -43.92 -5.48
N ILE A 84 35.15 -42.72 -5.76
CA ILE A 84 35.94 -41.48 -5.81
C ILE A 84 35.22 -40.42 -4.98
N ALA A 85 35.92 -39.82 -4.01
CA ALA A 85 35.40 -38.70 -3.22
C ALA A 85 36.16 -37.42 -3.54
N PHE A 86 35.45 -36.31 -3.74
CA PHE A 86 36.03 -35.01 -4.09
C PHE A 86 35.18 -33.82 -3.62
N LYS A 87 35.70 -32.60 -3.76
CA LYS A 87 34.98 -31.34 -3.54
C LYS A 87 34.99 -30.47 -4.79
N ILE A 88 34.00 -29.59 -4.92
CA ILE A 88 33.90 -28.65 -6.05
C ILE A 88 34.03 -27.21 -5.55
N THR A 89 34.58 -26.33 -6.38
CA THR A 89 34.69 -24.88 -6.11
C THR A 89 33.44 -24.15 -6.62
N ASP A 90 33.22 -22.92 -6.12
CA ASP A 90 32.06 -22.10 -6.49
C ASP A 90 31.96 -21.76 -7.99
N GLU A 91 33.00 -22.05 -8.78
CA GLU A 91 33.04 -21.84 -10.24
C GLU A 91 32.38 -22.99 -11.03
N VAL A 92 32.21 -24.17 -10.42
CA VAL A 92 31.62 -25.34 -11.07
C VAL A 92 30.10 -25.16 -11.16
N ASN A 93 29.56 -25.41 -12.36
CA ASN A 93 28.13 -25.38 -12.67
C ASN A 93 27.58 -26.80 -12.87
N SER A 94 26.26 -26.96 -12.74
CA SER A 94 25.57 -28.21 -13.05
C SER A 94 25.84 -28.64 -14.49
N GLY A 95 25.91 -29.94 -14.74
CA GLY A 95 26.19 -30.47 -16.06
C GLY A 95 26.68 -31.91 -16.04
N LEU A 96 27.17 -32.37 -17.19
CA LEU A 96 27.68 -33.73 -17.34
C LEU A 96 29.01 -33.90 -16.62
N ILE A 97 29.14 -34.99 -15.86
CA ILE A 97 30.35 -35.40 -15.18
C ILE A 97 30.80 -36.76 -15.70
N PHE A 98 32.10 -36.89 -15.93
CA PHE A 98 32.75 -38.16 -16.25
C PHE A 98 34.14 -38.25 -15.60
N VAL A 99 34.63 -39.48 -15.52
CA VAL A 99 35.93 -39.83 -14.94
C VAL A 99 36.82 -40.38 -16.04
N LYS A 100 38.08 -39.94 -16.08
CA LYS A 100 39.10 -40.47 -16.97
C LYS A 100 40.23 -41.09 -16.16
N SER A 101 40.42 -42.39 -16.35
CA SER A 101 41.47 -43.19 -15.71
C SER A 101 42.42 -43.77 -16.76
N GLU A 102 43.43 -44.53 -16.33
CA GLU A 102 44.32 -45.28 -17.22
C GLU A 102 43.56 -46.29 -18.09
N SER A 103 42.39 -46.75 -17.64
CA SER A 103 41.51 -47.70 -18.34
C SER A 103 40.58 -47.03 -19.37
N GLY A 104 40.62 -45.70 -19.50
CA GLY A 104 39.84 -44.92 -20.45
C GLY A 104 38.91 -43.90 -19.80
N THR A 105 37.90 -43.45 -20.55
CA THR A 105 36.88 -42.49 -20.08
C THR A 105 35.59 -43.23 -19.72
N SER A 106 34.95 -42.83 -18.62
CA SER A 106 33.68 -43.41 -18.19
C SER A 106 32.51 -42.95 -19.06
N ASN A 107 31.34 -43.54 -18.82
CA ASN A 107 30.09 -42.90 -19.21
C ASN A 107 29.91 -41.56 -18.47
N GLU A 108 28.98 -40.76 -18.95
CA GLU A 108 28.61 -39.47 -18.36
C GLU A 108 27.37 -39.63 -17.48
N LEU A 109 27.33 -38.90 -16.36
CA LEU A 109 26.14 -38.73 -15.52
C LEU A 109 25.87 -37.23 -15.34
N PHE A 110 24.64 -36.86 -14.98
CA PHE A 110 24.29 -35.46 -14.76
C PHE A 110 24.48 -35.09 -13.29
N LEU A 111 25.37 -34.14 -13.00
CA LEU A 111 25.57 -33.56 -11.68
C LEU A 111 24.69 -32.32 -11.53
N VAL A 112 23.86 -32.33 -10.48
CA VAL A 112 22.95 -31.23 -10.17
C VAL A 112 23.47 -30.46 -8.95
N ILE A 113 23.72 -29.16 -9.11
CA ILE A 113 24.14 -28.27 -8.03
C ILE A 113 22.91 -27.58 -7.43
N SER A 114 22.74 -27.70 -6.10
CA SER A 114 21.56 -27.25 -5.36
C SER A 114 21.20 -25.78 -5.58
N ARG A 115 22.17 -24.86 -5.66
CA ARG A 115 21.93 -23.41 -5.90
C ARG A 115 21.34 -23.08 -7.28
N GLN A 116 21.39 -24.03 -8.23
CA GLN A 116 20.94 -23.85 -9.63
C GLN A 116 19.63 -24.57 -9.92
N VAL A 117 19.10 -25.32 -8.94
CA VAL A 117 17.78 -25.93 -9.04
C VAL A 117 16.76 -24.93 -8.50
N PRO A 118 15.77 -24.52 -9.29
CA PRO A 118 14.62 -23.80 -8.76
C PRO A 118 13.93 -24.71 -7.74
N VAL A 119 14.03 -24.36 -6.45
CA VAL A 119 13.28 -25.07 -5.42
C VAL A 119 11.83 -24.63 -5.58
N LYS A 120 10.97 -25.56 -6.02
CA LYS A 120 9.52 -25.38 -5.89
C LYS A 120 9.23 -25.29 -4.40
N LEU A 121 9.07 -24.07 -3.88
CA LEU A 121 8.57 -23.86 -2.54
C LEU A 121 7.14 -24.40 -2.53
N ASN A 122 6.90 -25.54 -1.89
CA ASN A 122 5.56 -26.02 -1.57
C ASN A 122 4.94 -25.05 -0.56
N ARG A 123 4.47 -23.91 -1.06
CA ARG A 123 3.71 -22.86 -0.35
C ARG A 123 2.42 -22.62 -1.11
N GLU A 124 1.71 -23.70 -1.42
CA GLU A 124 0.36 -23.57 -1.96
C GLU A 124 -0.44 -22.76 -0.93
N ASN A 125 -0.80 -21.54 -1.32
CA ASN A 125 -1.65 -20.58 -0.60
C ASN A 125 -1.05 -19.75 0.55
N ILE A 126 0.25 -19.80 0.86
CA ILE A 126 0.85 -18.84 1.81
C ILE A 126 1.24 -17.56 1.05
N PRO A 127 0.81 -16.36 1.48
CA PRO A 127 1.23 -15.11 0.85
C PRO A 127 2.74 -14.96 0.91
N PHE A 128 3.37 -14.53 -0.18
CA PHE A 128 4.81 -14.32 -0.24
C PHE A 128 5.14 -13.04 -0.98
N ILE A 129 6.03 -12.24 -0.42
CA ILE A 129 6.45 -10.95 -0.96
C ILE A 129 7.84 -11.10 -1.57
N PHE A 130 7.98 -10.68 -2.82
CA PHE A 130 9.24 -10.64 -3.51
C PHE A 130 10.07 -9.44 -3.06
N SER A 131 11.35 -9.68 -2.77
CA SER A 131 12.32 -8.64 -2.48
C SER A 131 13.72 -9.12 -2.77
N GLU A 132 14.43 -8.41 -3.65
CA GLU A 132 15.82 -8.73 -4.01
C GLU A 132 16.79 -8.28 -2.91
N GLU A 133 16.54 -7.11 -2.30
CA GLU A 133 17.39 -6.57 -1.22
C GLU A 133 16.55 -5.87 -0.15
N LYS A 134 15.76 -4.86 -0.55
CA LYS A 134 15.01 -3.98 0.34
C LYS A 134 13.94 -3.19 -0.41
N ILE A 135 12.80 -2.94 0.23
CA ILE A 135 11.75 -2.06 -0.30
C ILE A 135 12.03 -0.60 0.13
N ILE A 136 11.88 0.36 -0.78
CA ILE A 136 11.98 1.79 -0.46
C ILE A 136 10.56 2.37 -0.47
N LEU A 137 10.12 2.88 0.68
CA LEU A 137 8.83 3.51 0.87
C LEU A 137 8.99 5.02 1.00
N ASN A 138 8.01 5.79 0.52
CA ASN A 138 7.89 7.20 0.84
C ASN A 138 6.62 7.38 1.69
N ALA A 139 6.66 8.26 2.68
CA ALA A 139 5.47 8.54 3.46
C ALA A 139 4.38 9.13 2.57
N ASN A 140 3.12 8.69 2.76
CA ASN A 140 1.95 9.22 2.05
C ASN A 140 2.01 9.10 0.52
N SER A 141 2.70 8.10 -0.01
CA SER A 141 2.76 7.83 -1.46
C SER A 141 2.26 6.43 -1.79
N SER A 142 1.77 6.25 -3.02
CA SER A 142 1.51 4.92 -3.57
C SER A 142 2.81 4.09 -3.60
N THR A 143 2.67 2.82 -3.28
CA THR A 143 3.71 1.78 -3.24
C THR A 143 3.15 0.53 -3.89
N LEU A 144 3.91 -0.07 -4.81
CA LEU A 144 3.59 -1.36 -5.42
C LEU A 144 4.41 -2.48 -4.77
N LEU A 145 3.73 -3.45 -4.17
CA LEU A 145 4.32 -4.71 -3.70
C LEU A 145 4.10 -5.78 -4.75
N GLN A 146 5.11 -6.62 -4.96
CA GLN A 146 5.03 -7.78 -5.83
C GLN A 146 5.23 -9.05 -5.00
N GLY A 147 4.56 -10.13 -5.41
CA GLY A 147 4.58 -11.38 -4.67
C GLY A 147 3.74 -12.49 -5.29
N MET A 148 3.29 -13.42 -4.46
CA MET A 148 2.42 -14.55 -4.79
C MET A 148 1.38 -14.74 -3.71
N ASN A 149 0.21 -15.26 -4.09
CA ASN A 149 -0.92 -15.56 -3.20
C ASN A 149 -1.32 -14.33 -2.36
N LEU A 150 -1.36 -13.15 -2.99
CA LEU A 150 -1.68 -11.87 -2.32
C LEU A 150 -3.17 -11.51 -2.40
N PHE A 151 -3.99 -12.38 -2.97
CA PHE A 151 -5.43 -12.19 -3.13
C PHE A 151 -6.21 -13.39 -2.60
N SER A 152 -7.40 -13.11 -2.06
CA SER A 152 -8.36 -14.12 -1.62
C SER A 152 -9.78 -13.62 -1.81
N HIS A 153 -10.69 -14.53 -2.12
CA HIS A 153 -12.13 -14.25 -2.18
C HIS A 153 -12.80 -14.28 -0.79
N SER A 154 -12.15 -14.88 0.22
CA SER A 154 -12.72 -15.05 1.56
C SER A 154 -12.29 -13.99 2.57
N SER A 155 -11.19 -13.28 2.32
CA SER A 155 -10.72 -12.22 3.22
C SER A 155 -9.97 -11.12 2.49
N THR A 156 -9.97 -9.94 3.11
CA THR A 156 -9.19 -8.79 2.66
C THR A 156 -7.76 -8.89 3.17
N ILE A 157 -6.80 -8.60 2.29
CA ILE A 157 -5.39 -8.50 2.65
C ILE A 157 -5.17 -7.39 3.69
N LYS A 158 -4.36 -7.68 4.72
CA LYS A 158 -3.90 -6.69 5.71
C LYS A 158 -2.40 -6.51 5.56
N ILE A 159 -1.95 -5.27 5.43
CA ILE A 159 -0.53 -4.93 5.27
C ILE A 159 -0.02 -4.29 6.56
N PHE A 160 1.14 -4.76 7.02
CA PHE A 160 1.78 -4.29 8.25
C PHE A 160 3.19 -3.78 7.98
N LEU A 161 3.52 -2.63 8.58
CA LEU A 161 4.88 -2.08 8.62
C LEU A 161 5.33 -2.04 10.08
N GLU A 162 6.32 -2.85 10.41
CA GLU A 162 6.88 -2.97 11.76
C GLU A 162 8.20 -2.20 11.82
N THR A 163 8.19 -1.01 12.44
CA THR A 163 9.41 -0.26 12.77
C THR A 163 9.90 -0.65 14.17
N LYS A 164 11.02 -0.07 14.61
CA LYS A 164 11.50 -0.29 15.99
C LYS A 164 10.51 0.18 17.05
N ASP A 165 9.77 1.24 16.75
CA ASP A 165 8.97 1.97 17.74
C ASP A 165 7.46 1.72 17.59
N LYS A 166 7.01 1.28 16.41
CA LYS A 166 5.58 1.23 16.08
C LYS A 166 5.25 0.14 15.04
N LEU A 167 4.10 -0.50 15.24
CA LEU A 167 3.44 -1.31 14.22
C LEU A 167 2.38 -0.46 13.52
N TYR A 168 2.54 -0.28 12.21
CA TYR A 168 1.55 0.38 11.36
C TYR A 168 0.70 -0.69 10.67
N THR A 169 -0.60 -0.48 10.66
CA THR A 169 -1.56 -1.23 9.84
C THR A 169 -2.03 -0.31 8.73
N ILE A 170 -1.93 -0.75 7.47
CA ILE A 170 -2.48 0.00 6.35
C ILE A 170 -4.00 -0.11 6.40
N LEU A 171 -4.68 1.05 6.40
CA LEU A 171 -6.14 1.10 6.41
C LEU A 171 -6.70 0.58 5.09
N PRO A 172 -7.88 -0.09 5.08
CA PRO A 172 -8.48 -0.61 3.87
C PRO A 172 -8.62 0.43 2.74
N GLN A 173 -9.00 1.67 3.07
CA GLN A 173 -9.12 2.74 2.05
C GLN A 173 -7.78 3.16 1.41
N ASN A 174 -6.65 2.80 2.03
CA ASN A 174 -5.32 3.07 1.51
C ASN A 174 -4.79 1.89 0.68
N ILE A 175 -5.55 0.81 0.50
CA ILE A 175 -5.23 -0.29 -0.41
C ILE A 175 -5.95 -0.01 -1.73
N LEU A 176 -5.18 0.32 -2.76
CA LEU A 176 -5.67 0.87 -4.03
C LEU A 176 -6.04 -0.22 -5.05
N ASP A 177 -5.19 -1.23 -5.18
CA ASP A 177 -5.38 -2.36 -6.11
C ASP A 177 -4.81 -3.64 -5.49
N VAL A 178 -5.48 -4.77 -5.69
CA VAL A 178 -5.05 -6.08 -5.20
C VAL A 178 -5.25 -7.12 -6.30
N SER A 179 -4.19 -7.87 -6.60
CA SER A 179 -4.24 -9.05 -7.45
C SER A 179 -3.46 -10.20 -6.81
N GLU A 180 -3.50 -11.37 -7.45
CA GLU A 180 -2.76 -12.56 -7.03
C GLU A 180 -1.26 -12.33 -6.81
N ASN A 181 -0.67 -11.40 -7.57
CA ASN A 181 0.77 -11.18 -7.60
C ASN A 181 1.22 -9.76 -7.27
N ARG A 182 0.29 -8.83 -7.01
CA ARG A 182 0.62 -7.44 -6.70
C ARG A 182 -0.38 -6.80 -5.76
N VAL A 183 0.10 -5.84 -4.99
CA VAL A 183 -0.73 -5.00 -4.11
C VAL A 183 -0.23 -3.58 -4.22
N GLU A 184 -1.12 -2.66 -4.57
CA GLU A 184 -0.84 -1.22 -4.55
C GLU A 184 -1.48 -0.60 -3.32
N PHE A 185 -0.71 0.18 -2.55
CA PHE A 185 -1.22 0.83 -1.34
C PHE A 185 -0.50 2.15 -1.05
N ILE A 186 -1.13 3.03 -0.25
CA ILE A 186 -0.54 4.28 0.24
C ILE A 186 0.11 4.06 1.60
N SER A 187 1.41 4.36 1.68
CA SER A 187 2.16 4.27 2.94
C SER A 187 1.71 5.35 3.95
N PRO A 188 1.72 5.09 5.28
CA PRO A 188 1.19 6.02 6.27
C PRO A 188 1.92 7.37 6.27
N LYS A 189 1.20 8.48 6.52
CA LYS A 189 1.82 9.83 6.66
C LYS A 189 2.91 9.87 7.72
N THR A 190 2.73 9.14 8.82
CA THR A 190 3.63 9.15 9.98
C THR A 190 4.77 8.13 9.89
N LEU A 191 5.01 7.54 8.71
CA LEU A 191 6.10 6.60 8.49
C LEU A 191 7.43 7.35 8.31
N ASN A 192 8.33 7.24 9.27
CA ASN A 192 9.58 8.03 9.30
C ASN A 192 10.84 7.17 9.55
N SER A 193 10.69 5.86 9.70
CA SER A 193 11.79 4.95 10.00
C SER A 193 11.61 3.64 9.25
N GLY A 194 12.73 3.04 8.85
CA GLY A 194 12.75 1.73 8.20
C GLY A 194 12.40 0.59 9.16
N GLY A 195 12.10 -0.57 8.60
CA GLY A 195 11.60 -1.69 9.38
C GLY A 195 11.40 -2.96 8.56
N GLN A 196 10.42 -3.76 8.95
CA GLN A 196 10.00 -4.98 8.28
C GLN A 196 8.55 -4.85 7.80
N LEU A 197 8.28 -5.23 6.56
CA LEU A 197 6.95 -5.26 5.95
C LEU A 197 6.49 -6.70 5.84
N TYR A 198 5.23 -6.98 6.18
CA TYR A 198 4.58 -8.25 5.90
C TYR A 198 3.09 -8.08 5.65
N VAL A 199 2.47 -9.11 5.05
CA VAL A 199 1.01 -9.15 4.85
C VAL A 199 0.39 -10.32 5.60
N LEU A 200 -0.90 -10.18 5.92
CA LEU A 200 -1.76 -11.22 6.48
C LEU A 200 -2.96 -11.40 5.55
N LEU A 201 -3.22 -12.63 5.15
CA LEU A 201 -4.36 -13.02 4.30
C LEU A 201 -4.87 -14.37 4.76
N ASP A 202 -6.18 -14.53 4.99
CA ASP A 202 -6.79 -15.76 5.53
C ASP A 202 -6.10 -16.29 6.80
N SER A 203 -5.66 -15.38 7.68
CA SER A 203 -4.83 -15.68 8.88
C SER A 203 -3.43 -16.24 8.60
N LEU A 204 -3.03 -16.37 7.34
CA LEU A 204 -1.69 -16.74 6.91
C LEU A 204 -0.81 -15.49 6.78
N LYS A 205 0.37 -15.54 7.41
CA LYS A 205 1.35 -14.44 7.40
C LYS A 205 2.41 -14.68 6.34
N SER A 206 2.79 -13.64 5.60
CA SER A 206 3.89 -13.71 4.63
C SER A 206 5.28 -13.73 5.27
N ASN A 207 6.31 -13.89 4.44
CA ASN A 207 7.67 -13.49 4.84
C ASN A 207 7.70 -12.00 5.24
N LYS A 208 8.60 -11.67 6.17
CA LYS A 208 8.95 -10.30 6.49
C LYS A 208 10.04 -9.82 5.53
N VAL A 209 9.87 -8.63 4.97
CA VAL A 209 10.78 -8.01 4.02
C VAL A 209 11.32 -6.71 4.60
N PRO A 210 12.64 -6.44 4.57
CA PRO A 210 13.17 -5.17 5.04
C PRO A 210 12.72 -4.00 4.15
N PHE A 211 12.44 -2.86 4.77
CA PHE A 211 12.18 -1.60 4.05
C PHE A 211 12.94 -0.40 4.64
N SER A 212 13.14 0.64 3.83
CA SER A 212 13.58 1.98 4.27
C SER A 212 12.57 3.03 3.87
N VAL A 213 12.60 4.14 4.58
CA VAL A 213 11.91 5.37 4.18
C VAL A 213 12.90 6.22 3.37
N LYS A 214 12.44 6.76 2.24
CA LYS A 214 13.25 7.55 1.30
C LYS A 214 13.49 8.99 1.78
N ASP A 215 12.46 9.62 2.33
CA ASP A 215 12.43 11.07 2.51
C ASP A 215 12.80 11.45 3.96
N ASP A 216 13.92 12.15 4.10
CA ASP A 216 14.45 12.69 5.35
C ASP A 216 14.31 14.23 5.46
N PHE A 217 13.65 14.87 4.50
CA PHE A 217 13.48 16.32 4.47
C PHE A 217 12.25 16.84 5.23
N PHE A 218 11.35 15.94 5.66
CA PHE A 218 10.18 16.29 6.47
C PHE A 218 9.80 15.16 7.43
N LYS A 219 8.98 15.50 8.43
CA LYS A 219 8.43 14.54 9.38
C LYS A 219 7.04 14.97 9.85
N TRP A 220 6.10 14.04 9.81
CA TRP A 220 4.84 14.17 10.51
C TRP A 220 4.98 13.74 11.96
N ILE A 221 4.48 14.55 12.89
CA ILE A 221 4.57 14.24 14.31
C ILE A 221 3.19 14.33 14.96
N LEU A 222 2.88 13.29 15.72
CA LEU A 222 1.68 13.20 16.55
C LEU A 222 2.06 13.54 17.98
N TYR A 223 1.33 14.48 18.57
CA TYR A 223 1.43 14.86 19.96
C TYR A 223 0.04 15.00 20.52
N ASP A 224 -0.07 14.91 21.85
CA ASP A 224 -1.32 15.12 22.58
C ASP A 224 -2.45 14.20 22.09
N SER A 225 -3.45 13.97 22.92
CA SER A 225 -4.63 13.27 22.44
C SER A 225 -5.83 13.70 23.20
N LYS A 226 -6.96 13.79 22.51
CA LYS A 226 -8.25 14.04 23.10
C LYS A 226 -9.22 12.97 22.67
N GLU A 227 -10.04 12.54 23.61
CA GLU A 227 -11.09 11.56 23.36
C GLU A 227 -12.43 12.28 23.38
N PHE A 228 -13.29 11.94 22.43
CA PHE A 228 -14.62 12.49 22.27
C PHE A 228 -15.63 11.35 22.22
N THR A 229 -16.72 11.50 22.96
CA THR A 229 -17.93 10.69 22.78
C THR A 229 -18.92 11.53 21.99
N ILE A 230 -19.12 11.17 20.73
CA ILE A 230 -20.01 11.89 19.82
C ILE A 230 -21.32 11.13 19.74
N ILE A 231 -22.40 11.82 20.08
CA ILE A 231 -23.76 11.32 19.98
C ILE A 231 -24.45 12.05 18.83
N GLU A 232 -24.83 11.32 17.80
CA GLU A 232 -25.52 11.82 16.63
C GLU A 232 -27.01 11.51 16.76
N GLU A 233 -27.84 12.53 16.90
CA GLU A 233 -29.28 12.39 16.99
C GLU A 233 -29.93 12.78 15.66
N ILE A 234 -30.58 11.82 15.02
CA ILE A 234 -31.39 12.01 13.81
C ILE A 234 -32.85 11.84 14.23
N TYR A 235 -33.69 12.85 14.06
CA TYR A 235 -35.11 12.73 14.37
C TYR A 235 -36.00 13.49 13.41
N PHE A 236 -37.22 12.99 13.22
CA PHE A 236 -38.19 13.56 12.28
C PHE A 236 -39.31 14.27 13.03
N THR A 237 -39.63 15.48 12.57
CA THR A 237 -40.76 16.27 13.04
C THR A 237 -41.79 16.38 11.92
N GLN A 238 -43.01 15.93 12.16
CA GLN A 238 -44.12 16.12 11.22
C GLN A 238 -44.49 17.61 11.19
N ASP A 239 -44.78 18.16 10.01
CA ASP A 239 -45.41 19.49 9.93
C ASP A 239 -46.84 19.38 10.49
N ILE A 240 -47.01 19.77 11.76
CA ILE A 240 -48.30 19.69 12.45
C ILE A 240 -49.19 20.83 11.93
N SER A 241 -49.89 20.59 10.82
CA SER A 241 -51.15 21.26 10.53
C SER A 241 -52.29 20.26 10.72
N ASN A 242 -52.83 20.22 11.94
CA ASN A 242 -54.08 19.55 12.36
C ASN A 242 -54.09 18.00 12.40
N ASN A 243 -53.72 17.44 13.55
CA ASN A 243 -54.58 16.63 14.44
C ASN A 243 -53.70 15.77 15.37
N PHE A 244 -53.85 16.00 16.67
CA PHE A 244 -53.34 15.13 17.72
C PHE A 244 -54.25 13.90 17.79
N ASP A 245 -53.75 12.72 17.45
CA ASP A 245 -54.19 11.38 17.96
C ASP A 245 -53.93 10.20 17.01
N SER A 246 -53.11 10.33 15.97
CA SER A 246 -52.59 9.17 15.25
C SER A 246 -51.21 8.78 15.77
N ASN A 247 -51.05 7.52 16.20
CA ASN A 247 -49.73 6.88 16.28
C ASN A 247 -48.93 7.23 15.01
N PRO A 248 -47.64 7.59 15.09
CA PRO A 248 -46.85 7.86 13.90
C PRO A 248 -46.97 6.65 12.97
N GLU A 249 -47.48 6.87 11.76
CA GLU A 249 -47.45 5.86 10.69
C GLU A 249 -46.01 5.36 10.54
N ASP A 250 -45.79 4.12 10.08
CA ASP A 250 -44.45 3.61 9.80
C ASP A 250 -43.73 4.58 8.84
N ILE A 251 -42.89 5.44 9.39
CA ILE A 251 -42.16 6.44 8.65
C ILE A 251 -40.97 5.73 8.04
N ASN A 252 -40.95 5.58 6.72
CA ASN A 252 -39.80 5.02 6.00
C ASN A 252 -38.96 6.13 5.39
N PHE A 253 -37.71 6.23 5.84
CA PHE A 253 -36.71 7.11 5.27
C PHE A 253 -35.50 6.34 4.78
N ASN A 254 -34.98 6.76 3.63
CA ASN A 254 -33.64 6.42 3.20
C ASN A 254 -32.71 7.54 3.65
N ILE A 255 -31.74 7.23 4.53
CA ILE A 255 -30.74 8.20 4.99
C ILE A 255 -29.35 7.71 4.62
N PHE A 256 -28.57 8.64 4.10
CA PHE A 256 -27.15 8.51 3.82
C PHE A 256 -26.39 9.50 4.69
N TYR A 257 -25.57 9.04 5.63
CA TYR A 257 -24.85 9.93 6.55
C TYR A 257 -23.35 9.60 6.62
N LEU A 258 -22.55 10.62 6.92
CA LEU A 258 -21.12 10.49 7.16
C LEU A 258 -20.87 10.12 8.63
N ARG A 259 -19.97 9.15 8.88
CA ARG A 259 -19.42 8.90 10.22
C ARG A 259 -18.00 9.44 10.34
N PRO A 260 -17.49 9.62 11.58
CA PRO A 260 -16.07 9.87 11.79
C PRO A 260 -15.21 8.82 11.07
N ILE A 261 -14.13 9.24 10.40
CA ILE A 261 -13.23 8.33 9.67
C ILE A 261 -12.00 7.94 10.49
N GLU A 262 -11.48 6.74 10.25
CA GLU A 262 -10.15 6.38 10.73
C GLU A 262 -9.07 6.99 9.83
N ASN A 263 -8.04 7.58 10.45
CA ASN A 263 -6.83 8.04 9.76
C ASN A 263 -5.63 8.00 10.71
N GLU A 264 -4.51 8.63 10.34
CA GLU A 264 -3.30 8.64 11.17
C GLU A 264 -3.46 9.38 12.50
N ARG A 265 -4.29 10.43 12.52
CA ARG A 265 -4.49 11.29 13.69
C ARG A 265 -5.77 10.95 14.46
N GLN A 266 -6.72 10.26 13.83
CA GLN A 266 -8.05 9.95 14.36
C GLN A 266 -8.25 8.43 14.40
N LYS A 267 -8.54 7.89 15.60
CA LYS A 267 -8.82 6.47 15.84
C LYS A 267 -10.22 6.31 16.39
N ILE A 268 -10.97 5.37 15.85
CA ILE A 268 -12.31 5.03 16.34
C ILE A 268 -12.11 3.91 17.36
N THR A 269 -12.47 4.19 18.61
CA THR A 269 -12.23 3.25 19.72
C THR A 269 -13.47 2.41 20.04
N GLU A 270 -14.65 2.95 19.76
CA GLU A 270 -15.93 2.28 19.97
C GLU A 270 -16.96 2.85 18.99
N CYS A 271 -17.84 2.00 18.49
CA CYS A 271 -18.94 2.37 17.62
C CYS A 271 -20.15 1.53 18.02
N GLY A 272 -21.33 2.15 18.16
CA GLY A 272 -22.56 1.43 18.50
C GLY A 272 -22.88 0.28 17.52
N ASP A 273 -23.39 -0.83 18.07
CA ASP A 273 -23.39 -2.19 17.47
C ASP A 273 -24.25 -2.43 16.22
N ASP A 274 -24.97 -1.44 15.68
CA ASP A 274 -25.86 -1.65 14.53
C ASP A 274 -25.55 -0.67 13.39
N CYS A 275 -24.86 -1.13 12.34
CA CYS A 275 -25.03 -0.57 11.00
C CYS A 275 -24.53 -1.56 9.95
N LEU A 276 -25.42 -1.97 9.05
CA LEU A 276 -25.10 -2.85 7.92
C LEU A 276 -24.32 -2.07 6.84
N ASP A 277 -23.23 -2.69 6.41
CA ASP A 277 -22.21 -2.12 5.53
C ASP A 277 -22.73 -1.96 4.09
N PHE A 278 -22.73 -0.74 3.55
CA PHE A 278 -22.71 -0.53 2.11
C PHE A 278 -21.73 0.59 1.75
N ASN A 279 -20.48 0.17 1.60
CA ASN A 279 -19.31 1.03 1.48
C ASN A 279 -19.22 1.71 0.11
N ILE A 280 -19.10 3.05 0.10
CA ILE A 280 -18.12 3.76 -0.75
C ILE A 280 -17.52 4.94 0.07
N GLY A 281 -16.54 4.64 0.93
CA GLY A 281 -15.64 5.57 1.60
C GLY A 281 -15.86 5.75 3.11
N ASN A 282 -17.08 6.07 3.51
CA ASN A 282 -17.49 6.44 4.88
C ASN A 282 -19.00 6.77 4.98
N LEU A 283 -19.75 6.42 3.94
CA LEU A 283 -21.16 6.71 3.82
C LEU A 283 -21.97 5.52 4.29
N PHE A 284 -22.96 5.77 5.14
CA PHE A 284 -23.79 4.73 5.72
C PHE A 284 -25.23 4.91 5.29
N PHE A 285 -25.87 3.80 4.92
CA PHE A 285 -27.26 3.75 4.53
C PHE A 285 -28.10 3.14 5.65
N GLU A 286 -29.15 3.83 6.05
CA GLU A 286 -30.14 3.29 6.98
C GLU A 286 -31.57 3.49 6.49
N ASN A 287 -32.38 2.45 6.66
CA ASN A 287 -33.83 2.51 6.48
C ASN A 287 -34.48 2.67 7.85
N LEU A 288 -34.85 3.89 8.19
CA LEU A 288 -35.45 4.18 9.49
C LEU A 288 -36.94 3.91 9.43
N LYS A 289 -37.45 3.19 10.45
CA LYS A 289 -38.88 2.98 10.76
C LYS A 289 -39.32 3.72 12.03
N THR A 290 -38.38 4.35 12.72
CA THR A 290 -38.59 5.09 13.96
C THR A 290 -38.41 6.59 13.73
N ASN A 291 -39.03 7.41 14.56
CA ASN A 291 -38.94 8.87 14.48
C ASN A 291 -37.65 9.45 15.10
N LYS A 292 -36.88 8.65 15.84
CA LYS A 292 -35.60 9.03 16.44
C LYS A 292 -34.60 7.89 16.28
N PHE A 293 -33.37 8.27 15.93
CA PHE A 293 -32.20 7.41 15.86
C PHE A 293 -31.04 8.10 16.59
N ILE A 294 -30.24 7.31 17.31
CA ILE A 294 -29.07 7.79 18.04
C ILE A 294 -27.88 6.90 17.69
N PHE A 295 -26.80 7.49 17.19
CA PHE A 295 -25.51 6.82 17.04
C PHE A 295 -24.54 7.36 18.08
N GLU A 296 -23.81 6.46 18.72
CA GLU A 296 -22.69 6.82 19.59
C GLU A 296 -21.39 6.34 18.94
N THR A 297 -20.40 7.24 18.85
CA THR A 297 -19.06 6.92 18.39
C THR A 297 -18.03 7.54 19.31
N LYS A 298 -17.08 6.75 19.79
CA LYS A 298 -15.93 7.23 20.55
C LYS A 298 -14.73 7.39 19.63
N VAL A 299 -14.19 8.60 19.63
CA VAL A 299 -13.12 9.01 18.73
C VAL A 299 -11.96 9.57 19.53
N LYS A 300 -10.76 9.02 19.31
CA LYS A 300 -9.51 9.56 19.82
C LYS A 300 -8.78 10.33 18.72
N THR A 301 -8.62 11.63 18.92
CA THR A 301 -7.91 12.53 18.01
C THR A 301 -6.56 12.94 18.60
N HIS A 302 -5.56 13.15 17.75
CA HIS A 302 -4.22 13.60 18.12
C HIS A 302 -3.86 14.86 17.37
N LYS A 303 -3.08 15.75 17.98
CA LYS A 303 -2.51 16.88 17.23
C LYS A 303 -1.52 16.35 16.19
N LEU A 304 -1.60 16.88 14.97
CA LEU A 304 -0.76 16.49 13.86
C LEU A 304 -0.01 17.72 13.34
N ASN A 305 1.32 17.69 13.44
CA ASN A 305 2.19 18.74 12.95
C ASN A 305 3.09 18.20 11.83
N LEU A 306 3.27 19.01 10.78
CA LEU A 306 4.27 18.76 9.74
C LEU A 306 5.50 19.62 9.99
N GLU A 307 6.62 18.97 10.28
CA GLU A 307 7.92 19.62 10.42
C GLU A 307 8.76 19.40 9.15
N PHE A 308 9.37 20.48 8.64
CA PHE A 308 10.30 20.43 7.52
C PHE A 308 11.73 20.57 8.02
N LEU A 309 12.56 19.60 7.65
CA LEU A 309 13.99 19.53 8.00
C LEU A 309 14.86 20.24 6.95
N ASP A 310 14.39 20.30 5.70
CA ASP A 310 14.99 21.11 4.63
C ASP A 310 13.96 22.08 4.02
N THR A 311 14.03 23.34 4.45
CA THR A 311 13.15 24.41 3.96
C THR A 311 13.44 24.80 2.51
N LYS A 312 14.68 24.64 2.03
CA LYS A 312 15.02 24.96 0.63
C LYS A 312 14.39 23.95 -0.30
N TYR A 313 14.40 22.67 0.07
CA TYR A 313 13.72 21.65 -0.70
C TYR A 313 12.21 21.91 -0.78
N LEU A 314 11.56 22.19 0.35
CA LEU A 314 10.15 22.57 0.39
C LEU A 314 9.83 23.73 -0.57
N GLU A 315 10.64 24.78 -0.53
CA GLU A 315 10.47 25.96 -1.38
C GLU A 315 10.79 25.72 -2.86
N SER A 316 11.34 24.55 -3.21
CA SER A 316 11.62 24.13 -4.58
C SER A 316 10.53 23.22 -5.17
N ILE A 317 9.58 22.73 -4.36
CA ILE A 317 8.54 21.81 -4.84
C ILE A 317 7.58 22.56 -5.78
N GLU A 318 7.59 22.17 -7.04
CA GLU A 318 6.71 22.69 -8.10
C GLU A 318 5.45 21.84 -8.28
N ILE A 319 4.46 22.41 -8.96
CA ILE A 319 3.16 21.78 -9.21
C ILE A 319 3.32 20.66 -10.24
N ASN A 320 2.85 19.46 -9.91
CA ASN A 320 2.78 18.36 -10.87
C ASN A 320 1.47 18.45 -11.69
N LYS A 321 1.59 18.95 -12.93
CA LYS A 321 0.47 19.13 -13.87
C LYS A 321 0.26 17.94 -14.82
N SER A 322 0.87 16.80 -14.52
CA SER A 322 0.76 15.61 -15.36
C SER A 322 -0.69 15.12 -15.40
N ILE A 323 -1.21 14.86 -16.60
CA ILE A 323 -2.56 14.29 -16.81
C ILE A 323 -2.65 12.88 -16.18
N ASN A 324 -1.53 12.20 -16.01
CA ASN A 324 -1.47 10.88 -15.38
C ASN A 324 -1.38 10.95 -13.85
N ASN A 325 -1.27 12.15 -13.25
CA ASN A 325 -1.32 12.31 -11.81
C ASN A 325 -2.80 12.31 -11.35
N GLN A 326 -3.16 11.33 -10.52
CA GLN A 326 -4.53 11.15 -10.06
C GLN A 326 -5.03 12.35 -9.26
N GLU A 327 -4.20 12.91 -8.38
CA GLU A 327 -4.58 14.06 -7.55
C GLU A 327 -4.88 15.30 -8.39
N TYR A 328 -4.06 15.56 -9.41
CA TYR A 328 -4.27 16.64 -10.36
C TYR A 328 -5.57 16.45 -11.16
N LYS A 329 -5.80 15.24 -11.68
CA LYS A 329 -7.02 14.92 -12.42
C LYS A 329 -8.27 15.14 -11.56
N THR A 330 -8.31 14.54 -10.37
CA THR A 330 -9.49 14.58 -9.48
C THR A 330 -9.74 15.98 -8.90
N TYR A 331 -8.71 16.62 -8.33
CA TYR A 331 -8.88 17.83 -7.52
C TYR A 331 -8.58 19.14 -8.26
N VAL A 332 -8.16 19.07 -9.52
CA VAL A 332 -8.03 20.26 -10.39
C VAL A 332 -8.92 20.11 -11.62
N GLN A 333 -8.67 19.12 -12.48
CA GLN A 333 -9.37 19.04 -13.77
C GLN A 333 -10.86 18.74 -13.62
N ASP A 334 -11.21 17.69 -12.88
CA ASP A 334 -12.61 17.31 -12.68
C ASP A 334 -13.32 18.32 -11.79
N LYS A 335 -12.67 18.75 -10.70
CA LYS A 335 -13.20 19.76 -9.77
C LYS A 335 -13.48 21.11 -10.45
N LYS A 336 -12.73 21.50 -11.48
CA LYS A 336 -12.98 22.77 -12.21
C LYS A 336 -14.38 22.85 -12.81
N LYS A 337 -15.00 21.71 -13.16
CA LYS A 337 -16.36 21.65 -13.69
C LYS A 337 -17.39 22.17 -12.68
N ASP A 338 -17.16 21.90 -11.40
CA ASP A 338 -18.06 22.26 -10.30
C ASP A 338 -18.06 23.78 -10.02
N TYR A 339 -17.06 24.51 -10.54
CA TYR A 339 -16.87 25.95 -10.33
C TYR A 339 -17.10 26.81 -11.59
N LEU A 340 -17.64 26.24 -12.67
CA LEU A 340 -17.85 26.95 -13.94
C LEU A 340 -18.76 28.18 -13.80
N SER A 341 -19.72 28.15 -12.87
CA SER A 341 -20.62 29.28 -12.58
C SER A 341 -19.88 30.53 -12.06
N TYR A 342 -18.64 30.37 -11.58
CA TYR A 342 -17.82 31.44 -11.03
C TYR A 342 -16.76 31.97 -12.01
N ASN A 343 -16.74 31.51 -13.26
CA ASN A 343 -15.74 31.95 -14.26
C ASN A 343 -15.74 33.47 -14.52
N SER A 344 -16.85 34.16 -14.21
CA SER A 344 -17.00 35.62 -14.35
C SER A 344 -16.51 36.41 -13.13
N VAL A 345 -16.13 35.75 -12.04
CA VAL A 345 -15.64 36.40 -10.82
C VAL A 345 -14.23 36.93 -11.06
N ASP A 346 -14.06 38.24 -10.91
CA ASP A 346 -12.77 38.90 -11.06
C ASP A 346 -11.87 38.66 -9.84
N LEU A 347 -10.78 37.92 -10.05
CA LEU A 347 -9.76 37.62 -9.04
C LEU A 347 -8.46 38.42 -9.27
N ILE A 348 -8.40 39.35 -10.23
CA ILE A 348 -7.17 40.05 -10.64
C ILE A 348 -6.53 40.80 -9.46
N SER A 349 -7.33 41.46 -8.63
CA SER A 349 -6.84 42.22 -7.48
C SER A 349 -6.19 41.35 -6.40
N LEU A 350 -6.66 40.11 -6.23
CA LEU A 350 -6.07 39.16 -5.28
C LEU A 350 -4.85 38.47 -5.89
N ASP A 351 -4.92 38.13 -7.17
CA ASP A 351 -3.84 37.51 -7.93
C ASP A 351 -2.58 38.36 -7.97
N SER A 352 -2.71 39.67 -8.20
CA SER A 352 -1.57 40.59 -8.17
C SER A 352 -0.88 40.63 -6.81
N LEU A 353 -1.65 40.58 -5.71
CA LEU A 353 -1.10 40.49 -4.35
C LEU A 353 -0.35 39.17 -4.15
N ILE A 354 -0.94 38.04 -4.55
CA ILE A 354 -0.32 36.72 -4.41
C ILE A 354 0.99 36.64 -5.19
N LEU A 355 0.99 37.04 -6.46
CA LEU A 355 2.18 37.05 -7.31
C LEU A 355 3.28 37.97 -6.78
N SER A 356 2.91 39.10 -6.14
CA SER A 356 3.89 39.97 -5.50
C SER A 356 4.58 39.32 -4.30
N MET A 357 3.87 38.48 -3.54
CA MET A 357 4.42 37.77 -2.37
C MET A 357 5.32 36.60 -2.76
N THR A 358 5.06 35.96 -3.90
CA THR A 358 5.88 34.84 -4.39
C THR A 358 7.04 35.27 -5.28
N ALA A 359 7.13 36.54 -5.65
CA ALA A 359 8.06 37.05 -6.67
C ALA A 359 7.99 36.25 -7.98
N GLY A 360 6.79 35.75 -8.33
CA GLY A 360 6.56 34.90 -9.50
C GLY A 360 7.09 33.46 -9.38
N ASN A 361 7.50 33.01 -8.19
CA ASN A 361 7.91 31.63 -7.96
C ASN A 361 6.69 30.68 -8.00
N ASN A 362 6.84 29.57 -8.72
CA ASN A 362 5.79 28.56 -8.92
C ASN A 362 5.78 27.44 -7.85
N SER A 363 6.53 27.62 -6.76
CA SER A 363 6.54 26.71 -5.62
C SER A 363 5.13 26.56 -5.05
N VAL A 364 4.67 25.32 -4.94
CA VAL A 364 3.34 24.98 -4.42
C VAL A 364 3.16 25.54 -3.01
N TYR A 365 4.19 25.36 -2.17
CA TYR A 365 4.20 25.83 -0.80
C TYR A 365 4.08 27.36 -0.72
N LYS A 366 4.91 28.09 -1.48
CA LYS A 366 4.89 29.56 -1.47
C LYS A 366 3.57 30.11 -1.98
N LEU A 367 3.02 29.53 -3.03
CA LEU A 367 1.71 29.92 -3.57
C LEU A 367 0.59 29.66 -2.56
N ALA A 368 0.52 28.47 -1.97
CA ALA A 368 -0.49 28.14 -0.96
C ALA A 368 -0.42 29.08 0.25
N LYS A 369 0.80 29.34 0.75
CA LYS A 369 1.03 30.26 1.86
C LYS A 369 0.63 31.70 1.51
N ALA A 370 1.00 32.19 0.32
CA ALA A 370 0.61 33.52 -0.14
C ALA A 370 -0.91 33.67 -0.31
N ILE A 371 -1.61 32.67 -0.85
CA ILE A 371 -3.08 32.66 -0.93
C ILE A 371 -3.69 32.85 0.46
N ILE A 372 -3.25 32.04 1.42
CA ILE A 372 -3.76 32.07 2.80
C ILE A 372 -3.49 33.44 3.43
N ASP A 373 -2.27 33.96 3.33
CA ASP A 373 -1.90 35.25 3.94
C ASP A 373 -2.64 36.43 3.31
N VAL A 374 -2.88 36.40 1.99
CA VAL A 374 -3.71 37.39 1.30
C VAL A 374 -5.15 37.33 1.80
N LEU A 375 -5.73 36.14 1.93
CA LEU A 375 -7.10 35.98 2.43
C LEU A 375 -7.24 36.48 3.88
N ILE A 376 -6.30 36.13 4.75
CA ILE A 376 -6.24 36.58 6.15
C ILE A 376 -6.14 38.10 6.23
N SER A 377 -5.26 38.71 5.44
CA SER A 377 -5.01 40.15 5.51
C SER A 377 -6.16 40.97 4.94
N ASN A 378 -6.87 40.44 3.95
CA ASN A 378 -7.87 41.20 3.19
C ASN A 378 -9.31 40.98 3.63
N PHE A 379 -9.66 39.90 4.33
CA PHE A 379 -11.06 39.58 4.61
C PHE A 379 -11.41 39.56 6.10
N LYS A 380 -12.65 39.92 6.42
CA LYS A 380 -13.26 39.70 7.73
C LYS A 380 -14.46 38.78 7.56
N ILE A 381 -14.54 37.72 8.36
CA ILE A 381 -15.71 36.84 8.35
C ILE A 381 -16.89 37.55 9.03
N VAL A 382 -18.05 37.55 8.36
CA VAL A 382 -19.30 38.13 8.83
C VAL A 382 -20.45 37.27 8.32
N GLU A 383 -21.46 36.99 9.17
CA GLU A 383 -22.71 36.40 8.71
C GLU A 383 -23.47 37.39 7.83
N ASN A 384 -23.61 37.05 6.55
CA ASN A 384 -24.29 37.87 5.56
C ASN A 384 -24.72 37.02 4.35
N ASN A 385 -25.62 37.56 3.53
CA ASN A 385 -26.09 36.95 2.29
C ASN A 385 -25.48 37.61 1.05
N LEU A 386 -24.29 38.21 1.16
CA LEU A 386 -23.64 38.86 0.01
C LEU A 386 -23.26 37.81 -1.05
N SER A 387 -23.33 38.21 -2.32
CA SER A 387 -22.75 37.42 -3.39
C SER A 387 -21.23 37.33 -3.22
N LEU A 388 -20.58 36.33 -3.84
CA LEU A 388 -19.12 36.22 -3.79
C LEU A 388 -18.42 37.48 -4.34
N LYS A 389 -18.95 38.05 -5.42
CA LYS A 389 -18.42 39.27 -6.05
C LYS A 389 -18.47 40.46 -5.07
N ASP A 390 -19.61 40.65 -4.41
CA ASP A 390 -19.79 41.74 -3.45
C ASP A 390 -18.93 41.50 -2.20
N SER A 391 -18.80 40.25 -1.76
CA SER A 391 -17.92 39.87 -0.65
C SER A 391 -16.46 40.26 -0.92
N ILE A 392 -15.95 40.00 -2.13
CA ILE A 392 -14.60 40.39 -2.56
C ILE A 392 -14.43 41.91 -2.54
N LYS A 393 -15.42 42.65 -3.06
CA LYS A 393 -15.39 44.11 -3.11
C LYS A 393 -15.42 44.75 -1.71
N GLU A 394 -16.28 44.24 -0.84
CA GLU A 394 -16.48 44.80 0.51
C GLU A 394 -15.48 44.30 1.55
N ARG A 395 -14.65 43.30 1.20
CA ARG A 395 -13.71 42.66 2.15
C ARG A 395 -14.41 42.02 3.36
N LYS A 396 -15.70 41.76 3.24
CA LYS A 396 -16.53 41.03 4.22
C LYS A 396 -17.03 39.76 3.57
N ILE A 397 -16.85 38.61 4.21
CA ILE A 397 -17.12 37.32 3.56
C ILE A 397 -17.81 36.37 4.54
N SER A 398 -18.77 35.58 4.08
CA SER A 398 -19.31 34.46 4.85
C SER A 398 -18.35 33.27 4.80
N SER A 399 -18.44 32.34 5.73
CA SER A 399 -17.62 31.11 5.72
C SER A 399 -17.79 30.32 4.42
N SER A 400 -19.02 30.22 3.91
CA SER A 400 -19.33 29.54 2.64
C SER A 400 -18.68 30.23 1.44
N ASN A 401 -18.76 31.56 1.34
CA ASN A 401 -18.10 32.30 0.27
C ASN A 401 -16.57 32.23 0.37
N LEU A 402 -16.01 32.16 1.60
CA LEU A 402 -14.57 32.01 1.81
C LEU A 402 -14.08 30.64 1.33
N ILE A 403 -14.87 29.58 1.56
CA ILE A 403 -14.57 28.25 1.03
C ILE A 403 -14.53 28.27 -0.50
N ILE A 404 -15.54 28.89 -1.13
CA ILE A 404 -15.61 29.00 -2.60
C ILE A 404 -14.41 29.81 -3.12
N LEU A 405 -14.12 30.97 -2.53
CA LEU A 405 -13.00 31.82 -2.93
C LEU A 405 -11.66 31.09 -2.82
N THR A 406 -11.46 30.33 -1.74
CA THR A 406 -10.24 29.54 -1.51
C THR A 406 -10.09 28.50 -2.63
N ASN A 407 -11.15 27.77 -2.96
CA ASN A 407 -11.14 26.81 -4.07
C ASN A 407 -10.80 27.47 -5.41
N LEU A 408 -11.41 28.62 -5.72
CA LEU A 408 -11.15 29.34 -6.97
C LEU A 408 -9.69 29.78 -7.10
N LEU A 409 -9.08 30.26 -6.01
CA LEU A 409 -7.67 30.65 -6.00
C LEU A 409 -6.75 29.44 -6.20
N PHE A 410 -6.97 28.34 -5.50
CA PHE A 410 -6.17 27.11 -5.69
C PHE A 410 -6.34 26.53 -7.10
N LEU A 411 -7.55 26.52 -7.65
CA LEU A 411 -7.82 26.10 -9.03
C LEU A 411 -7.13 27.01 -10.05
N LYS A 412 -7.08 28.32 -9.81
CA LYS A 412 -6.39 29.28 -10.68
C LYS A 412 -4.89 28.98 -10.79
N TYR A 413 -4.26 28.58 -9.69
CA TYR A 413 -2.86 28.16 -9.69
C TYR A 413 -2.66 26.67 -9.97
N GLU A 414 -3.73 25.91 -10.24
CA GLU A 414 -3.70 24.48 -10.54
C GLU A 414 -3.09 23.63 -9.41
N ILE A 415 -3.28 24.04 -8.16
CA ILE A 415 -2.84 23.30 -6.97
C ILE A 415 -3.98 22.35 -6.57
N PRO A 416 -3.76 21.01 -6.51
CA PRO A 416 -4.78 20.08 -6.06
C PRO A 416 -5.19 20.37 -4.62
N LEU A 417 -6.50 20.56 -4.40
CA LEU A 417 -7.10 20.95 -3.13
C LEU A 417 -8.32 20.07 -2.83
N ARG A 418 -8.35 19.44 -1.67
CA ARG A 418 -9.51 18.68 -1.18
C ARG A 418 -10.22 19.43 -0.05
N ASN A 419 -11.54 19.35 -0.03
CA ASN A 419 -12.39 20.02 0.95
C ASN A 419 -12.78 18.99 2.02
N ILE A 420 -12.35 19.21 3.25
CA ILE A 420 -12.62 18.30 4.35
C ILE A 420 -13.81 18.80 5.16
N VAL A 421 -14.70 17.87 5.47
CA VAL A 421 -15.90 18.10 6.28
C VAL A 421 -15.73 17.39 7.61
N GLY A 422 -16.14 18.05 8.69
CA GLY A 422 -16.09 17.47 10.02
C GLY A 422 -16.52 18.44 11.09
N LEU A 423 -16.11 18.14 12.31
CA LEU A 423 -16.50 18.90 13.49
C LEU A 423 -15.28 19.57 14.12
N TYR A 424 -15.48 20.79 14.62
CA TYR A 424 -14.49 21.52 15.38
C TYR A 424 -14.99 21.76 16.80
N TYR A 425 -14.24 21.27 17.78
CA TYR A 425 -14.49 21.53 19.19
C TYR A 425 -13.86 22.85 19.62
N ASP A 426 -14.69 23.86 19.85
CA ASP A 426 -14.21 25.12 20.39
C ASP A 426 -14.05 24.99 21.91
N SER A 427 -12.80 24.93 22.36
CA SER A 427 -12.46 24.81 23.77
C SER A 427 -12.87 26.02 24.61
N ASN A 428 -13.15 27.17 24.00
CA ASN A 428 -13.61 28.36 24.73
C ASN A 428 -15.11 28.30 25.02
N SER A 429 -15.91 27.88 24.03
CA SER A 429 -17.37 27.78 24.19
C SER A 429 -17.85 26.41 24.66
N LEU A 430 -16.96 25.41 24.72
CA LEU A 430 -17.26 24.01 25.03
C LEU A 430 -18.33 23.44 24.10
N LYS A 431 -18.30 23.85 22.83
CA LYS A 431 -19.27 23.45 21.81
C LYS A 431 -18.60 22.74 20.65
N LEU A 432 -19.29 21.73 20.14
CA LEU A 432 -18.98 21.11 18.87
C LEU A 432 -19.74 21.82 17.77
N ASN A 433 -19.04 22.29 16.75
CA ASN A 433 -19.64 22.94 15.60
C ASN A 433 -19.26 22.22 14.32
N GLU A 434 -20.17 22.21 13.37
CA GLU A 434 -19.86 21.84 12.00
C GLU A 434 -18.80 22.78 11.44
N HIS A 435 -17.80 22.19 10.79
CA HIS A 435 -16.64 22.94 10.32
C HIS A 435 -16.05 22.37 9.03
N PHE A 436 -15.44 23.25 8.26
CA PHE A 436 -14.76 22.91 7.02
C PHE A 436 -13.31 23.36 7.07
N TRP A 437 -12.43 22.52 6.56
CA TRP A 437 -11.04 22.86 6.35
C TRP A 437 -10.55 22.21 5.06
N PHE A 438 -9.26 22.35 4.80
CA PHE A 438 -8.69 22.01 3.52
C PHE A 438 -7.42 21.20 3.69
N GLU A 439 -7.13 20.39 2.67
CA GLU A 439 -5.80 19.86 2.47
C GLU A 439 -5.37 20.07 1.02
N PHE A 440 -4.18 20.64 0.82
CA PHE A 440 -3.61 20.79 -0.51
C PHE A 440 -2.52 19.75 -0.74
N PHE A 441 -2.34 19.33 -1.99
CA PHE A 441 -1.35 18.32 -2.34
C PHE A 441 0.01 18.95 -2.58
N LEU A 442 1.02 18.47 -1.88
CA LEU A 442 2.42 18.84 -2.04
C LEU A 442 3.20 17.64 -2.59
N PRO A 443 3.69 17.67 -3.85
CA PRO A 443 4.41 16.54 -4.44
C PRO A 443 5.57 16.05 -3.56
N GLY A 444 5.64 14.73 -3.34
CA GLY A 444 6.63 14.10 -2.45
C GLY A 444 6.28 14.12 -0.95
N VAL A 445 5.26 14.89 -0.54
CA VAL A 445 4.77 14.95 0.85
C VAL A 445 3.31 14.47 0.97
N GLY A 446 2.53 14.69 -0.09
CA GLY A 446 1.11 14.38 -0.22
C GLY A 446 0.20 15.47 0.36
N PHE A 447 -1.00 15.10 0.83
CA PHE A 447 -2.00 16.06 1.33
C PHE A 447 -1.62 16.68 2.70
N VAL A 448 -1.54 18.01 2.72
CA VAL A 448 -1.14 18.85 3.84
C VAL A 448 -2.27 19.78 4.28
N TYR A 449 -2.50 19.84 5.60
CA TYR A 449 -3.62 20.53 6.23
C TYR A 449 -3.51 22.05 6.29
N PHE A 450 -4.64 22.72 6.12
CA PHE A 450 -4.87 24.09 6.60
C PHE A 450 -6.35 24.40 6.86
N ASP A 451 -6.61 25.38 7.73
CA ASP A 451 -7.96 25.87 8.05
C ASP A 451 -8.04 27.38 7.84
N ILE A 452 -8.55 27.77 6.68
CA ILE A 452 -8.67 29.17 6.30
C ILE A 452 -9.74 29.91 7.11
N ILE A 453 -10.78 29.23 7.59
CA ILE A 453 -11.87 29.88 8.32
C ILE A 453 -11.33 30.38 9.65
N ASN A 454 -10.74 29.48 10.45
CA ASN A 454 -10.17 29.87 11.72
C ASN A 454 -8.95 30.79 11.55
N ALA A 455 -8.14 30.60 10.50
CA ALA A 455 -7.03 31.51 10.23
C ALA A 455 -7.48 32.97 9.97
N VAL A 456 -8.57 33.17 9.21
CA VAL A 456 -9.14 34.49 8.95
C VAL A 456 -9.83 35.07 10.20
N LEU A 457 -10.55 34.23 10.97
CA LEU A 457 -11.18 34.64 12.24
C LEU A 457 -10.13 35.13 13.26
N CYS A 458 -9.05 34.37 13.42
CA CYS A 458 -8.00 34.65 14.41
C CYS A 458 -6.91 35.60 13.91
N LYS A 459 -6.90 35.93 12.60
CA LYS A 459 -5.85 36.74 11.97
C LYS A 459 -4.44 36.18 12.15
N ASP A 460 -4.33 34.85 12.14
CA ASP A 460 -3.09 34.12 12.36
C ASP A 460 -3.10 32.84 11.52
N SER A 461 -2.08 32.61 10.68
CA SER A 461 -1.95 31.36 9.92
C SER A 461 -1.06 30.32 10.61
N SER A 462 -0.25 30.69 11.60
CA SER A 462 0.77 29.80 12.18
C SER A 462 0.18 28.55 12.83
N LYS A 463 -0.99 28.68 13.46
CA LYS A 463 -1.72 27.59 14.12
C LYS A 463 -2.60 26.77 13.18
N TYR A 464 -2.91 27.30 12.00
CA TYR A 464 -3.93 26.76 11.10
C TYR A 464 -3.36 26.42 9.71
N PHE A 465 -2.04 26.40 9.56
CA PHE A 465 -1.35 26.01 8.34
C PHE A 465 -0.25 25.02 8.71
N LEU A 466 -0.23 23.85 8.07
CA LEU A 466 0.67 22.72 8.36
C LEU A 466 0.51 22.07 9.75
N ASN A 467 -0.37 22.60 10.60
CA ASN A 467 -0.62 22.15 11.96
C ASN A 467 -2.12 21.98 12.18
N MET A 468 -2.52 20.87 12.78
CA MET A 468 -3.92 20.57 13.09
C MET A 468 -4.02 20.11 14.54
N SER A 469 -4.79 20.83 15.37
CA SER A 469 -5.00 20.44 16.77
C SER A 469 -5.87 19.20 16.89
N GLU A 470 -5.87 18.60 18.07
CA GLU A 470 -6.73 17.51 18.51
C GLU A 470 -8.24 17.86 18.48
N ASN A 471 -8.60 19.14 18.44
CA ASN A 471 -10.00 19.60 18.44
C ASN A 471 -10.77 19.37 17.13
N TYR A 472 -10.09 18.92 16.08
CA TYR A 472 -10.72 18.62 14.79
C TYR A 472 -11.07 17.13 14.70
N ILE A 473 -12.30 16.85 14.32
CA ILE A 473 -12.84 15.51 14.12
C ILE A 473 -13.26 15.38 12.66
N GLN A 474 -12.56 14.53 11.90
CA GLN A 474 -12.77 14.37 10.46
C GLN A 474 -13.90 13.38 10.18
N TYR A 475 -14.83 13.80 9.33
CA TYR A 475 -15.94 12.98 8.85
C TYR A 475 -15.75 12.53 7.41
N GLY A 476 -15.06 13.31 6.57
CA GLY A 476 -14.85 12.89 5.19
C GLY A 476 -14.33 13.99 4.27
N CYS A 477 -14.28 13.66 2.99
CA CYS A 477 -13.98 14.57 1.91
C CYS A 477 -15.28 14.94 1.19
N LYS A 478 -15.53 16.23 0.98
CA LYS A 478 -16.77 16.70 0.34
C LYS A 478 -16.89 16.20 -1.09
N GLU A 479 -15.77 16.14 -1.82
CA GLU A 479 -15.74 15.68 -3.20
C GLU A 479 -16.20 14.22 -3.38
N ASP A 480 -15.98 13.37 -2.37
CA ASP A 480 -16.40 11.96 -2.40
C ASP A 480 -17.92 11.82 -2.18
N TYR A 481 -18.49 12.78 -1.44
CA TYR A 481 -19.90 12.81 -1.06
C TYR A 481 -20.81 13.47 -2.10
N ASP A 482 -20.31 14.48 -2.81
CA ASP A 482 -21.12 15.30 -3.73
C ASP A 482 -21.27 14.69 -5.13
N LYS A 483 -20.32 13.85 -5.58
CA LYS A 483 -20.23 13.40 -6.98
C LYS A 483 -21.02 12.13 -7.31
N ASN A 484 -21.81 11.60 -6.38
CA ASN A 484 -22.56 10.37 -6.59
C ASN A 484 -23.95 10.64 -7.19
N GLU A 485 -24.15 10.23 -8.45
CA GLU A 485 -25.43 10.29 -9.17
C GLU A 485 -26.56 9.49 -8.47
N PHE A 486 -26.21 8.64 -7.50
CA PHE A 486 -27.16 7.86 -6.69
C PHE A 486 -28.15 8.72 -5.89
N PHE A 487 -27.78 9.97 -5.57
CA PHE A 487 -28.57 10.84 -4.69
C PHE A 487 -29.63 11.68 -5.40
N ASP A 488 -29.97 11.38 -6.65
CA ASP A 488 -31.01 12.14 -7.35
C ASP A 488 -32.36 12.08 -6.60
N GLY A 489 -32.92 13.25 -6.33
CA GLY A 489 -34.13 13.43 -5.52
C GLY A 489 -33.96 13.24 -4.00
N TYR A 490 -32.74 13.22 -3.46
CA TYR A 490 -32.47 13.33 -2.01
C TYR A 490 -32.27 14.80 -1.60
N LEU A 491 -32.69 15.14 -0.39
CA LEU A 491 -32.40 16.43 0.25
C LEU A 491 -31.05 16.35 0.96
N ASP A 492 -30.21 17.36 0.76
CA ASP A 492 -28.87 17.47 1.35
C ASP A 492 -28.89 18.40 2.58
N SER A 493 -28.31 17.92 3.68
CA SER A 493 -28.14 18.67 4.93
C SER A 493 -26.69 18.71 5.42
N GLY A 494 -25.73 18.56 4.50
CA GLY A 494 -24.30 18.70 4.74
C GLY A 494 -23.64 17.40 5.20
N PHE A 495 -24.05 16.87 6.35
CA PHE A 495 -23.53 15.60 6.90
C PHE A 495 -24.38 14.39 6.53
N LEU A 496 -25.61 14.62 6.06
CA LEU A 496 -26.49 13.57 5.59
C LEU A 496 -27.36 14.02 4.43
N LYS A 497 -27.74 13.03 3.60
CA LYS A 497 -28.69 13.11 2.50
C LYS A 497 -29.85 12.20 2.82
N TYR A 498 -31.07 12.67 2.65
CA TYR A 498 -32.26 11.88 3.00
C TYR A 498 -33.37 11.98 1.96
N LYS A 499 -34.19 10.94 1.87
CA LYS A 499 -35.38 10.90 1.04
C LYS A 499 -36.51 10.23 1.80
N SER A 500 -37.63 10.93 1.92
CA SER A 500 -38.87 10.33 2.43
C SER A 500 -39.39 9.32 1.43
N LEU A 501 -39.69 8.11 1.89
CA LEU A 501 -40.43 7.10 1.13
C LEU A 501 -41.92 7.11 1.49
N THR A 502 -42.34 8.01 2.38
CA THR A 502 -43.74 8.19 2.78
C THR A 502 -44.29 9.48 2.18
N ASN A 503 -45.58 9.47 1.82
CA ASN A 503 -46.25 10.63 1.20
C ASN A 503 -46.53 11.78 2.19
N GLY A 504 -46.07 11.70 3.44
CA GLY A 504 -46.25 12.72 4.46
C GLY A 504 -45.21 13.85 4.40
N SER A 505 -45.62 15.05 4.82
CA SER A 505 -44.72 16.19 5.04
C SER A 505 -44.00 16.05 6.37
N TYR A 506 -42.77 15.54 6.33
CA TYR A 506 -41.87 15.44 7.46
C TYR A 506 -40.66 16.33 7.25
N SER A 507 -40.21 16.97 8.34
CA SER A 507 -38.93 17.68 8.41
C SER A 507 -37.93 16.83 9.18
N LEU A 508 -36.71 16.74 8.67
CA LEU A 508 -35.62 16.09 9.37
C LEU A 508 -34.86 17.10 10.23
N MET A 509 -34.59 16.74 11.47
CA MET A 509 -33.66 17.41 12.35
C MET A 509 -32.44 16.51 12.61
N TYR A 510 -31.26 17.13 12.60
CA TYR A 510 -30.00 16.46 12.87
C TYR A 510 -29.16 17.31 13.81
N ARG A 511 -28.55 16.67 14.81
CA ARG A 511 -27.71 17.36 15.78
C ARG A 511 -26.63 16.44 16.34
N PHE A 512 -25.45 17.01 16.53
CA PHE A 512 -24.36 16.43 17.31
C PHE A 512 -24.44 16.87 18.78
N VAL A 513 -24.29 15.91 19.68
CA VAL A 513 -24.14 16.13 21.12
C VAL A 513 -22.79 15.55 21.54
N LEU A 514 -22.01 16.32 22.29
CA LEU A 514 -20.84 15.80 22.98
C LEU A 514 -21.24 15.44 24.41
N GLU A 515 -20.96 14.20 24.79
CA GLU A 515 -20.84 13.86 26.20
C GLU A 515 -19.41 14.11 26.63
N ASP A 516 -19.22 15.22 27.34
CA ASP A 516 -17.95 15.56 27.96
C ASP A 516 -17.72 14.64 29.17
N ASN A 517 -16.82 13.67 29.03
CA ASN A 517 -16.11 13.09 30.17
C ASN A 517 -14.92 14.01 30.49
N PHE A 518 -15.16 15.19 31.09
CA PHE A 518 -14.09 16.00 31.66
C PHE A 518 -13.74 15.56 33.09
#